data_AF-A0A7C7KN84-F1
#
_entry.id   AF-A0A7C7KN84-F1
#
_cell.length_a   1.000
_cell.length_b   1.000
_cell.length_c   1.000
_cell.angle_alpha   90.00
_cell.angle_beta   90.00
_cell.angle_gamma   90.00
#
_symmetry.space_group_name_H-M   'P 1'
#
loop_
_entity.id
_entity.type
_entity.pdbx_description
1 polymer ?
#
loop_
_entity_poly.entity_id
_entity_poly.type
_entity_poly.pdbx_seq_one_letter_code
_entity_poly.pdbx_strand_id
1 'polypeptide(L)' 'QLLGARGYSKDTPLEWMYRYARQARLVDGASEVHKMVLARSFLKDGTDFWSWER' A
#
# COMPACT_ATOMS: atom_id res chain seq x y z
N GLN A 1 -2.93 -12.58 -11.88
CA GLN A 1 -3.50 -13.89 -12.25
C GLN A 1 -2.61 -14.67 -13.23
N LEU A 2 -1.27 -14.50 -13.17
CA LEU A 2 -0.34 -15.11 -14.13
C LEU A 2 0.01 -16.58 -13.83
N LEU A 3 -0.20 -17.05 -12.59
CA LEU A 3 0.25 -18.38 -12.14
C LEU A 3 -0.86 -19.44 -12.04
N GLY A 4 -2.10 -19.12 -12.41
CA GLY A 4 -3.24 -20.05 -12.33
C GLY A 4 -3.38 -20.74 -10.97
N ALA A 5 -3.68 -22.05 -10.99
CA ALA A 5 -3.79 -22.88 -9.78
C ALA A 5 -2.49 -22.99 -8.96
N ARG A 6 -1.31 -22.83 -9.58
CA ARG A 6 -0.03 -22.82 -8.85
C ARG A 6 0.11 -21.61 -7.93
N GLY A 7 -0.63 -20.53 -8.17
CA GLY A 7 -0.66 -19.37 -7.27
C GLY A 7 -1.34 -19.64 -5.92
N TYR A 8 -2.11 -20.74 -5.81
CA TYR A 8 -2.68 -21.23 -4.56
C TYR A 8 -1.80 -22.27 -3.85
N SER A 9 -0.73 -22.74 -4.50
CA SER A 9 0.18 -23.71 -3.88
C SER A 9 1.15 -23.02 -2.92
N LYS A 10 1.36 -23.64 -1.75
CA LYS A 10 2.33 -23.19 -0.73
C LYS A 10 3.79 -23.36 -1.17
N ASP A 11 4.01 -24.04 -2.30
CA ASP A 11 5.34 -24.30 -2.86
C ASP A 11 5.97 -23.06 -3.52
N THR A 12 5.24 -21.95 -3.56
CA THR A 12 5.74 -20.67 -4.11
C THR A 12 5.65 -19.57 -3.06
N PRO A 13 6.63 -18.65 -2.99
CA PRO A 13 6.58 -17.53 -2.04
C PRO A 13 5.39 -16.58 -2.29
N LEU A 14 4.73 -16.71 -3.44
CA LEU A 14 3.58 -15.90 -3.85
C LEU A 14 2.38 -16.02 -2.90
N GLU A 15 2.15 -17.21 -2.33
CA GLU A 15 1.06 -17.45 -1.38
C GLU A 15 1.25 -16.64 -0.08
N TRP A 16 2.49 -16.59 0.43
CA TRP A 16 2.85 -15.81 1.61
C TRP A 16 2.77 -14.30 1.34
N MET A 17 3.29 -13.86 0.19
CA MET A 17 3.22 -12.46 -0.22
C MET A 17 1.77 -11.97 -0.36
N TYR A 18 0.88 -12.78 -0.95
CA TYR A 18 -0.53 -12.45 -1.09
C TYR A 18 -1.24 -12.32 0.27
N ARG A 19 -1.00 -13.25 1.20
CA ARG A 19 -1.56 -13.18 2.56
C ARG A 19 -1.07 -11.95 3.32
N TYR A 20 0.22 -11.68 3.27
CA TYR A 20 0.84 -10.55 3.96
C TYR A 20 0.33 -9.20 3.41
N ALA A 21 0.29 -9.05 2.08
CA ALA A 21 -0.21 -7.84 1.43
C ALA A 21 -1.67 -7.52 1.77
N ARG A 22 -2.51 -8.55 1.99
CA ARG A 22 -3.91 -8.32 2.40
C ARG A 22 -4.00 -7.80 3.83
N GLN A 23 -3.17 -8.30 4.74
CA GLN A 23 -3.10 -7.84 6.14
C GLN A 23 -2.51 -6.44 6.25
N ALA A 24 -1.53 -6.10 5.41
CA ALA A 24 -0.88 -4.78 5.38
C ALA A 24 -1.87 -3.62 5.11
N ARG A 25 -3.04 -3.88 4.54
CA ARG A 25 -4.10 -2.86 4.37
C ARG A 25 -4.77 -2.41 5.68
N LEU A 26 -4.58 -3.16 6.76
CA LEU A 26 -5.20 -2.89 8.06
C LEU A 26 -4.17 -2.50 9.13
N VAL A 27 -2.93 -3.00 9.02
CA VAL A 27 -1.99 -3.08 10.15
C VAL A 27 -1.20 -1.79 10.44
N ASP A 28 -1.27 -0.75 9.61
CA ASP A 28 -0.57 0.52 9.86
C ASP A 28 -1.47 1.74 9.62
N GLY A 29 -2.74 1.64 10.06
CA GLY A 29 -3.78 2.62 9.74
C GLY A 29 -4.54 2.25 8.47
N ALA A 30 -5.87 2.29 8.55
CA ALA A 30 -6.72 2.10 7.39
C ALA A 30 -6.35 3.13 6.31
N SER A 31 -6.47 2.74 5.03
CA SER A 31 -6.08 3.60 3.90
C SER A 31 -6.71 5.00 3.95
N GLU A 32 -7.87 5.13 4.58
CA GLU A 32 -8.60 6.36 4.85
C GLU A 32 -7.83 7.33 5.77
N VAL A 33 -7.15 6.84 6.81
CA VAL A 33 -6.34 7.69 7.71
C VAL A 33 -5.15 8.25 6.96
N HIS A 34 -4.45 7.43 6.17
CA HIS A 34 -3.34 7.89 5.34
C HIS A 34 -3.77 8.92 4.29
N LYS A 35 -4.91 8.69 3.61
CA LYS A 35 -5.48 9.67 2.68
C LYS A 35 -5.81 10.99 3.38
N MET A 36 -6.40 10.94 4.58
CA MET A 36 -6.73 12.15 5.33
C MET A 36 -5.50 12.91 5.82
N VAL A 37 -4.45 12.21 6.25
CA VAL A 37 -3.18 12.84 6.65
C VAL A 37 -2.51 13.50 5.45
N LEU A 38 -2.38 12.78 4.32
CA LEU A 38 -1.83 13.34 3.08
C LEU A 38 -2.64 14.55 2.58
N ALA A 39 -3.97 14.46 2.59
CA ALA A 39 -4.83 15.57 2.17
C ALA A 39 -4.65 16.81 3.08
N ARG A 40 -4.52 16.62 4.40
CA ARG A 40 -4.24 17.72 5.33
C ARG A 40 -2.87 18.36 5.09
N SER A 41 -1.84 17.55 4.86
CA SER A 41 -0.51 18.07 4.54
C SER A 41 -0.51 18.83 3.21
N PHE A 42 -1.13 18.28 2.17
CA PHE A 42 -1.24 18.94 0.87
C PHE A 42 -2.03 20.26 0.94
N LEU A 43 -3.13 20.31 1.71
CA LEU A 43 -3.89 21.56 1.89
C LEU A 43 -3.10 22.64 2.63
N LYS A 44 -2.15 22.25 3.49
CA LYS A 44 -1.31 23.17 4.24
C LYS A 44 -0.15 23.71 3.41
N ASP A 45 0.52 22.83 2.67
CA ASP A 45 1.78 23.14 1.98
C ASP A 45 1.57 23.42 0.47
N GLY A 46 0.35 23.24 -0.05
CA GLY A 46 0.01 23.52 -1.44
C GLY A 46 0.81 22.66 -2.42
N THR A 47 1.20 23.25 -3.55
CA THR A 47 2.02 22.56 -4.58
C THR A 47 3.44 22.24 -4.11
N ASP A 48 3.94 22.97 -3.09
CA ASP A 48 5.29 22.80 -2.56
C ASP A 48 5.44 21.49 -1.77
N PHE A 49 4.31 20.86 -1.41
CA PHE A 49 4.26 19.51 -0.85
C PHE A 49 4.98 18.47 -1.74
N TRP A 50 4.97 18.65 -3.05
CA TRP A 50 5.62 17.76 -4.01
C TRP A 50 7.00 18.26 -4.46
N SER A 51 7.56 19.25 -3.78
CA SER A 51 8.91 19.74 -4.08
C SER A 51 9.94 18.68 -3.65
N TRP A 52 10.79 18.31 -4.60
CA TRP A 52 11.97 17.50 -4.33
C TRP A 52 13.15 18.46 -4.53
N GLU A 53 13.91 18.73 -3.48
CA GLU A 53 15.19 19.43 -3.64
C GLU A 53 16.06 18.63 -4.62
N ARG A 54 16.65 19.35 -5.57
CA ARG A 54 17.42 18.77 -6.67
C ARG A 54 18.89 18.68 -6.31
#